data_AF-A0A6P9B0Q7-F1
#
_entry.id   AF-A0A6P9B0Q7-F1
#
_cell.length_a   1.000
_cell.length_b   1.000
_cell.length_c   1.000
_cell.angle_alpha   90.00
_cell.angle_beta   90.00
_cell.angle_gamma   90.00
#
_symmetry.space_group_name_H-M   'P 1'
#
loop_
_entity.id
_entity.type
_entity.pdbx_description
1 polymer ?
#
loop_
_entity_poly.entity_id
_entity_poly.type
_entity_poly.pdbx_seq_one_letter_code
_entity_poly.pdbx_strand_id
1 'polypeptide(L)'
;MKMVAAAKYAKAERELKPARVYGVGALALYEKVDIKPPEDKKKHLLVGVSSDRGLCGAIHTSVAKEIKHQFSNLTGSGKEVMVVGIGDKLRGILQR
;
A
#
# COMPACT_ATOMS: atom_id res chain seq x y z
N MET A 1 4.16 -14.24 22.23
CA MET A 1 4.33 -12.76 22.18
C MET A 1 2.99 -11.98 22.12
N LYS A 2 1.91 -12.46 22.76
CA LYS A 2 0.59 -11.80 22.68
C LYS A 2 0.54 -10.45 23.41
N MET A 3 1.04 -10.39 24.65
CA MET A 3 0.99 -9.18 25.47
C MET A 3 1.85 -8.03 24.90
N VAL A 4 3.05 -8.34 24.41
CA VAL A 4 3.95 -7.34 23.80
C VAL A 4 3.36 -6.77 22.51
N ALA A 5 2.75 -7.60 21.67
CA ALA A 5 2.07 -7.14 20.46
C ALA A 5 0.86 -6.25 20.79
N ALA A 6 0.08 -6.60 21.82
CA ALA A 6 -1.05 -5.79 22.28
C ALA A 6 -0.60 -4.40 22.77
N ALA A 7 0.48 -4.32 23.55
CA ALA A 7 1.03 -3.02 23.99
C ALA A 7 1.52 -2.15 22.81
N LYS A 8 2.20 -2.75 21.83
CA LYS A 8 2.64 -2.06 20.61
C LYS A 8 1.47 -1.58 19.76
N TYR A 9 0.42 -2.39 19.63
CA TYR A 9 -0.80 -2.01 18.92
C TYR A 9 -1.47 -0.80 19.58
N ALA A 10 -1.65 -0.82 20.90
CA ALA A 10 -2.27 0.29 21.64
C ALA A 10 -1.48 1.60 21.48
N LYS A 11 -0.15 1.53 21.42
CA LYS A 11 0.70 2.70 21.11
C LYS A 11 0.49 3.18 19.67
N ALA A 12 0.57 2.29 18.69
CA ALA A 12 0.40 2.64 17.28
C ALA A 12 -0.98 3.23 16.98
N GLU A 13 -2.04 2.75 17.63
CA GLU A 13 -3.39 3.28 17.48
C GLU A 13 -3.50 4.73 17.96
N ARG A 14 -2.83 5.09 19.07
CA ARG A 14 -2.78 6.47 19.57
C ARG A 14 -2.06 7.41 18.61
N GLU A 15 -0.98 6.95 17.99
CA GLU A 15 -0.21 7.71 16.99
C GLU A 15 -0.97 7.86 15.66
N LEU A 16 -1.79 6.88 15.28
CA LEU A 16 -2.58 6.92 14.04
C LEU A 16 -3.69 7.99 14.07
N LYS A 17 -4.32 8.22 15.22
CA LYS A 17 -5.43 9.17 15.37
C LYS A 17 -5.10 10.59 14.87
N PRO A 18 -4.00 11.25 15.31
CA PRO A 18 -3.63 12.56 14.78
C PRO A 18 -3.19 12.50 13.32
N ALA A 19 -2.53 11.42 12.88
CA ALA A 19 -2.06 11.27 11.51
C ALA A 19 -3.22 11.22 10.49
N ARG A 20 -4.37 10.66 10.85
CA ARG A 20 -5.56 10.57 9.97
C ARG A 20 -6.03 11.93 9.46
N VAL A 21 -5.95 12.98 10.29
CA VAL A 21 -6.43 14.32 9.93
C VAL A 21 -5.66 14.88 8.72
N TYR A 22 -4.36 14.59 8.62
CA TYR A 22 -3.55 15.00 7.48
C TYR A 22 -4.00 14.34 6.17
N GLY A 23 -4.37 13.05 6.22
CA GLY A 23 -4.88 12.33 5.05
C GLY A 23 -6.22 12.88 4.57
N VAL A 24 -7.13 13.19 5.50
CA VAL A 24 -8.45 13.76 5.17
C VAL A 24 -8.31 15.14 4.51
N GLY A 25 -7.42 15.99 5.01
CA GLY A 25 -7.16 17.31 4.42
C GLY A 25 -6.66 17.22 2.97
N ALA A 26 -5.76 16.27 2.68
CA ALA A 26 -5.28 16.04 1.32
C ALA A 26 -6.38 15.51 0.39
N LEU A 27 -7.22 14.58 0.87
CA LEU A 27 -8.33 14.02 0.09
C LEU A 27 -9.35 15.11 -0.32
N ALA A 28 -9.68 16.00 0.60
CA ALA A 28 -10.66 17.07 0.37
C ALA A 28 -10.26 18.03 -0.78
N LEU A 29 -8.96 18.18 -1.03
CA LEU A 29 -8.47 18.96 -2.17
C LEU A 29 -8.78 18.25 -3.50
N TYR A 30 -8.49 16.95 -3.59
CA TYR A 30 -8.74 16.16 -4.81
C TYR A 30 -10.24 16.08 -5.12
N GLU A 31 -11.09 15.95 -4.10
CA GLU A 31 -12.55 15.89 -4.27
C GLU A 31 -13.13 17.20 -4.78
N LYS A 32 -12.69 18.35 -4.24
CA LYS A 32 -13.24 19.66 -4.60
C LYS A 32 -12.75 20.17 -5.95
N VAL A 33 -11.55 19.78 -6.36
CA VAL A 33 -10.91 20.26 -7.60
C VAL A 33 -11.11 19.27 -8.77
N ASP A 34 -11.76 18.10 -8.53
CA ASP A 34 -12.03 17.03 -9.52
C ASP A 34 -10.80 16.71 -10.40
N ILE A 35 -9.64 16.58 -9.77
CA ILE A 35 -8.38 16.29 -10.47
C ILE A 35 -8.38 14.81 -10.86
N LYS A 36 -8.77 14.54 -12.10
CA LYS A 36 -8.71 13.19 -12.67
C LYS A 36 -7.28 12.86 -13.09
N PRO A 37 -6.82 11.61 -12.86
CA PRO A 37 -5.53 11.17 -13.35
C PRO A 37 -5.53 11.23 -14.89
N PRO A 38 -4.49 11.79 -15.54
CA PRO A 38 -4.42 11.85 -16.99
C PRO A 38 -4.34 10.45 -17.59
N GLU A 39 -5.22 10.15 -18.54
CA GLU A 39 -5.40 8.82 -19.15
C GLU A 39 -4.15 8.35 -19.94
N ASP A 40 -3.36 9.30 -20.43
CA ASP A 40 -2.23 9.07 -21.35
C ASP A 40 -0.91 8.64 -20.69
N LYS A 41 -0.88 8.42 -19.37
CA LYS A 41 0.35 7.98 -18.71
C LYS A 41 0.62 6.51 -19.01
N LYS A 42 1.47 6.29 -20.02
CA LYS A 42 2.02 4.98 -20.42
C LYS A 42 2.77 4.27 -19.29
N LYS A 43 3.30 5.03 -18.31
CA LYS A 43 4.00 4.48 -17.14
C LYS A 43 3.14 4.60 -15.88
N HIS A 44 2.97 3.51 -15.15
CA HIS A 44 2.28 3.47 -13.88
C HIS A 44 3.23 2.97 -12.78
N LEU A 45 3.14 3.58 -11.61
CA LEU A 45 3.93 3.19 -10.44
C LEU A 45 2.99 2.60 -9.39
N LEU A 46 3.21 1.35 -9.02
CA LEU A 46 2.54 0.69 -7.91
C LEU A 46 3.49 0.70 -6.71
N VAL A 47 3.05 1.30 -5.60
CA VAL A 47 3.82 1.33 -4.35
C VAL A 47 3.17 0.39 -3.34
N GLY A 48 3.88 -0.69 -3.00
CA GLY A 48 3.44 -1.66 -2.00
C GLY A 48 4.17 -1.43 -0.68
N VAL A 49 3.44 -1.21 0.41
CA VAL A 49 4.03 -1.04 1.74
C VAL A 49 3.80 -2.29 2.58
N SER A 50 4.88 -2.81 3.16
CA SER A 50 4.88 -3.98 4.03
C SER A 50 5.84 -3.80 5.19
N SER A 51 5.93 -4.80 6.07
CA SER A 51 6.91 -4.83 7.15
C SER A 51 7.97 -5.90 6.90
N ASP A 52 9.12 -5.76 7.55
CA ASP A 52 10.19 -6.76 7.48
C ASP A 52 9.96 -7.95 8.42
N ARG A 53 9.02 -7.79 9.36
CA ARG A 53 8.70 -8.78 10.39
C ARG A 53 7.61 -9.76 9.92
N GLY A 54 7.77 -11.02 10.31
CA GLY A 54 6.80 -12.09 10.07
C GLY A 54 5.77 -12.23 11.19
N LEU A 55 5.05 -13.37 11.20
CA LEU A 55 4.02 -13.73 12.20
C LEU A 55 2.83 -12.78 12.26
N CYS A 56 2.49 -12.15 11.14
CA CYS A 56 1.36 -11.23 10.99
C CYS A 56 0.16 -11.86 10.27
N GLY A 57 0.07 -13.20 10.22
CA GLY A 57 -0.97 -13.90 9.47
C GLY A 57 -0.89 -13.62 7.96
N ALA A 58 -2.03 -13.29 7.35
CA ALA A 58 -2.18 -13.16 5.90
C ALA A 58 -1.93 -11.75 5.33
N ILE A 59 -1.48 -10.78 6.14
CA ILE A 59 -1.36 -9.37 5.72
C ILE A 59 -0.46 -9.21 4.48
N HIS A 60 0.77 -9.72 4.55
CA HIS A 60 1.73 -9.59 3.43
C HIS A 60 1.25 -10.30 2.16
N THR A 61 0.65 -11.47 2.31
CA THR A 61 0.10 -12.25 1.20
C THR A 61 -1.08 -11.53 0.54
N SER A 62 -1.96 -10.90 1.32
CA SER A 62 -3.10 -10.14 0.79
C SER A 62 -2.65 -8.96 -0.05
N VAL A 63 -1.69 -8.17 0.45
CA VAL A 63 -1.13 -7.02 -0.28
C VAL A 63 -0.44 -7.48 -1.56
N ALA A 64 0.38 -8.53 -1.50
CA ALA A 64 1.08 -9.04 -2.67
C ALA A 64 0.12 -9.58 -3.75
N LYS A 65 -0.97 -10.24 -3.35
CA LYS A 65 -2.01 -10.70 -4.28
C LYS A 65 -2.70 -9.53 -4.98
N GLU A 66 -3.06 -8.50 -4.24
CA GLU A 66 -3.70 -7.30 -4.81
C GLU A 66 -2.76 -6.59 -5.80
N ILE A 67 -1.48 -6.46 -5.46
CA ILE A 67 -0.48 -5.89 -6.37
C ILE A 67 -0.36 -6.73 -7.65
N LYS A 68 -0.30 -8.06 -7.54
CA LYS A 68 -0.27 -8.95 -8.71
C LYS A 68 -1.53 -8.79 -9.57
N HIS A 69 -2.71 -8.68 -8.96
CA HIS A 69 -3.98 -8.46 -9.66
C HIS A 69 -3.98 -7.12 -10.41
N GLN A 70 -3.60 -6.02 -9.75
CA GLN A 70 -3.52 -4.70 -10.38
C GLN A 70 -2.45 -4.64 -11.47
N PHE A 71 -1.31 -5.31 -11.26
CA PHE A 71 -0.25 -5.42 -12.25
C PHE A 71 -0.75 -6.13 -13.52
N SER A 72 -1.45 -7.25 -13.37
CA SER A 72 -2.04 -7.98 -14.52
C SER A 72 -3.08 -7.13 -15.25
N ASN A 73 -3.95 -6.42 -14.54
CA ASN A 73 -4.98 -5.57 -15.15
C ASN A 73 -4.38 -4.40 -15.93
N LEU A 74 -3.35 -3.76 -15.38
CA LEU A 74 -2.66 -2.62 -16.00
C LEU A 74 -1.78 -3.05 -17.18
N THR A 75 -1.12 -4.20 -17.08
CA THR A 75 -0.32 -4.78 -18.17
C THR A 75 -1.21 -5.24 -19.32
N GLY A 76 -2.37 -5.84 -19.00
CA GLY A 76 -3.39 -6.21 -20.00
C GLY A 76 -3.97 -4.99 -20.74
N SER A 77 -3.90 -3.81 -20.12
CA SER A 77 -4.27 -2.53 -20.74
C SER A 77 -3.11 -1.89 -21.55
N GLY A 78 -1.98 -2.59 -21.71
CA GLY A 78 -0.83 -2.12 -22.51
C GLY A 78 0.04 -1.05 -21.84
N LYS A 79 -0.07 -0.85 -20.52
CA LYS A 79 0.71 0.14 -19.77
C LYS A 79 1.98 -0.48 -19.17
N GLU A 80 3.07 0.29 -19.16
CA GLU A 80 4.33 -0.07 -18.49
C GLU A 80 4.18 0.14 -16.97
N VAL A 81 4.25 -0.93 -16.18
CA VAL A 81 4.04 -0.87 -14.73
C VAL A 81 5.36 -1.10 -14.00
N MET A 82 5.75 -0.15 -13.15
CA MET A 82 6.85 -0.29 -12.21
C MET A 82 6.30 -0.56 -10.82
N VAL A 83 6.87 -1.51 -10.10
CA VAL A 83 6.48 -1.85 -8.73
C VAL A 83 7.62 -1.47 -7.77
N VAL A 84 7.31 -0.65 -6.77
CA VAL A 84 8.23 -0.31 -5.69
C VAL A 84 7.68 -0.91 -4.39
N GLY A 85 8.44 -1.85 -3.83
CA GLY A 85 8.13 -2.46 -2.55
C GLY A 85 8.89 -1.78 -1.41
N ILE A 86 8.17 -1.32 -0.40
CA ILE A 86 8.74 -0.89 0.89
C ILE A 86 8.60 -2.07 1.87
N GLY A 87 9.73 -2.53 2.38
CA GLY A 87 9.85 -3.67 3.28
C GLY A 87 10.19 -4.99 2.58
N ASP A 88 10.91 -5.85 3.29
CA ASP A 88 11.52 -7.06 2.74
C ASP A 88 10.51 -8.17 2.41
N LYS A 89 9.39 -8.24 3.13
CA LYS A 89 8.41 -9.32 2.94
C LYS A 89 7.70 -9.25 1.61
N LEU A 90 7.38 -8.04 1.15
CA LEU A 90 6.74 -7.84 -0.14
C LEU A 90 7.71 -8.14 -1.28
N ARG A 91 8.99 -7.72 -1.16
CA ARG A 91 10.04 -8.11 -2.11
C ARG A 91 10.19 -9.62 -2.21
N GLY A 92 10.26 -10.33 -1.08
CA GLY A 92 10.40 -11.79 -1.08
C GLY A 92 9.21 -12.55 -1.69
N ILE A 93 7.99 -12.00 -1.64
CA ILE A 93 6.79 -12.63 -2.23
C ILE A 93 6.65 -12.28 -3.71
N LEU A 94 7.01 -11.06 -4.12
CA LEU A 94 6.91 -10.63 -5.51
C LEU A 94 8.08 -11.10 -6.37
N GLN A 95 9.26 -11.33 -5.79
CA GLN A 95 10.43 -11.86 -6.51
C GLN A 95 10.35 -13.39 -6.71
N ARG A 96 9.41 -14.06 -6.05
CA ARG A 96 9.04 -15.46 -6.33
C ARG A 96 8.00 -15.53 -7.43
#